data_AF-A0AAD1K7C0-F1
#
_entry.id   AF-A0AAD1K7C0-F1
#
_cell.length_a   1.000
_cell.length_b   1.000
_cell.length_c   1.000
_cell.angle_alpha   90.00
_cell.angle_beta   90.00
_cell.angle_gamma   90.00
#
_symmetry.space_group_name_H-M   'P 1'
#
loop_
_entity.id
_entity.type
_entity.pdbx_description
1 polymer ?
#
loop_
_entity_poly.entity_id
_entity_poly.type
_entity_poly.pdbx_seq_one_letter_code
_entity_poly.pdbx_strand_id
1 'polypeptide(L)'
;MPGVTIGEGAIVAANSVVTHDVEPYSFVAGSPAKTVKYRFDKAIIEELLALKIYDWPEDKFNHLKKYLCANDIDALKQASALYDNDILEAD
;
A
#
# COMPACT_ATOMS: atom_id res chain seq x y z
N MET A 1 17.02 10.48 -9.91
CA MET A 1 18.42 10.72 -9.47
C MET A 1 18.90 9.48 -8.75
N PRO A 2 20.18 9.08 -8.87
CA PRO A 2 20.69 7.95 -8.10
C PRO A 2 20.53 8.21 -6.60
N GLY A 3 20.06 7.22 -5.84
CA GLY A 3 19.94 7.28 -4.38
C GLY A 3 18.58 7.73 -3.82
N VAL A 4 17.57 7.98 -4.66
CA VAL A 4 16.21 8.27 -4.17
C VAL A 4 15.45 6.98 -3.82
N THR A 5 14.67 7.02 -2.74
CA THR A 5 13.81 5.93 -2.30
C THR A 5 12.36 6.22 -2.71
N ILE A 6 11.68 5.21 -3.24
CA ILE A 6 10.25 5.28 -3.57
C ILE A 6 9.50 4.39 -2.59
N GLY A 7 8.62 5.00 -1.79
CA GLY A 7 7.78 4.31 -0.83
C GLY A 7 6.76 3.39 -1.49
N GLU A 8 6.32 2.40 -0.72
CA GLU A 8 5.32 1.43 -1.15
C GLU A 8 4.00 2.08 -1.55
N GLY A 9 3.36 1.57 -2.59
CA GLY A 9 2.04 2.05 -3.03
C GLY A 9 2.04 3.48 -3.61
N ALA A 10 3.21 4.12 -3.76
CA ALA A 10 3.35 5.44 -4.37
C ALA A 10 3.02 5.42 -5.88
N ILE A 11 2.49 6.53 -6.39
CA ILE A 11 2.12 6.73 -7.78
C ILE A 11 2.98 7.84 -8.36
N VAL A 12 3.76 7.53 -9.39
CA VAL A 12 4.56 8.50 -10.16
C VAL A 12 3.86 8.79 -11.48
N ALA A 13 3.42 10.02 -11.69
CA ALA A 13 2.77 10.41 -12.94
C ALA A 13 3.74 10.31 -14.13
N ALA A 14 3.20 10.02 -15.32
CA ALA A 14 3.98 9.95 -16.54
C ALA A 14 4.78 11.26 -16.77
N ASN A 15 6.00 11.13 -17.30
CA ASN A 15 6.92 12.25 -17.58
C ASN A 15 7.38 13.05 -16.34
N SER A 16 7.33 12.44 -15.15
CA SER A 16 7.83 13.06 -13.92
C SER A 16 9.31 12.77 -13.68
N VAL A 17 10.05 13.73 -13.12
CA VAL A 17 11.47 13.59 -12.76
C VAL A 17 11.63 13.57 -11.25
N VAL A 18 11.81 12.38 -10.68
CA VAL A 18 11.98 12.19 -9.24
C VAL A 18 13.41 12.58 -8.84
N THR A 19 13.47 13.62 -8.01
CA THR A 19 14.71 14.26 -7.53
C THR A 19 14.87 14.19 -6.01
N HIS A 20 13.87 13.67 -5.29
CA HIS A 20 13.83 13.51 -3.83
C HIS A 20 13.11 12.19 -3.50
N ASP A 21 13.20 11.76 -2.25
CA ASP A 21 12.47 10.59 -1.76
C ASP A 21 10.95 10.80 -1.87
N VAL A 22 10.24 9.70 -2.17
CA VAL A 22 8.79 9.68 -2.37
C VAL A 22 8.15 8.89 -1.24
N GLU A 23 7.24 9.51 -0.50
CA GLU A 23 6.57 8.87 0.64
C GLU A 23 5.64 7.73 0.18
N PRO A 24 5.41 6.70 1.02
CA PRO A 24 4.46 5.65 0.72
C PRO A 24 3.06 6.20 0.43
N TYR A 25 2.36 5.58 -0.53
CA TYR A 25 1.01 5.95 -0.97
C TYR A 25 0.86 7.41 -1.45
N SER A 26 1.96 8.13 -1.67
CA SER A 26 1.93 9.48 -2.23
C SER A 26 1.76 9.46 -3.75
N PHE A 27 1.08 10.47 -4.29
CA PHE A 27 1.00 10.72 -5.72
C PHE A 27 1.92 11.90 -6.05
N VAL A 28 2.93 11.66 -6.88
CA VAL A 28 3.91 12.67 -7.31
C VAL A 28 3.81 12.94 -8.81
N ALA A 29 3.97 14.21 -9.20
CA ALA A 29 3.94 14.62 -10.59
C ALA A 29 4.90 15.79 -10.90
N GLY A 30 5.36 15.87 -12.14
CA GLY A 30 6.12 17.02 -12.68
C GLY A 30 7.63 16.83 -12.71
N SER A 31 8.33 17.87 -13.17
CA SER A 31 9.80 17.91 -13.26
C SER A 31 10.30 19.25 -12.72
N PRO A 32 10.89 19.31 -11.51
CA PRO A 32 11.04 18.21 -10.55
C PRO A 32 9.70 17.72 -9.97
N ALA A 33 9.61 16.43 -9.65
CA ALA A 33 8.40 15.80 -9.14
C ALA A 33 8.03 16.34 -7.75
N LYS A 34 6.76 16.72 -7.58
CA LYS A 34 6.19 17.21 -6.31
C LYS A 34 5.01 16.35 -5.89
N THR A 35 4.82 16.17 -4.59
CA THR A 35 3.62 15.53 -4.03
C THR A 35 2.39 16.38 -4.32
N VAL A 36 1.42 15.79 -5.04
CA VAL A 36 0.15 16.45 -5.37
C VAL A 36 -0.91 16.08 -4.32
N LYS A 37 -0.95 14.81 -3.92
CA LYS A 37 -1.88 14.28 -2.91
C LYS A 37 -1.42 12.91 -2.42
N TYR A 38 -2.10 12.38 -1.43
CA TYR A 38 -2.00 10.97 -1.04
C TYR A 38 -3.19 10.18 -1.60
N ARG A 39 -3.00 8.87 -1.77
CA ARG A 39 -4.09 7.97 -2.20
C ARG A 39 -5.16 7.82 -1.12
N PHE A 40 -4.75 7.84 0.14
CA PHE A 40 -5.58 7.64 1.33
C PHE A 40 -5.17 8.62 2.43
N ASP A 41 -5.96 8.67 3.49
CA ASP A 41 -5.61 9.43 4.69
C ASP A 41 -4.41 8.80 5.41
N LYS A 42 -3.64 9.61 6.13
CA LYS A 42 -2.41 9.15 6.81
C LYS A 42 -2.65 7.97 7.76
N ALA A 43 -3.75 7.99 8.51
CA ALA A 43 -4.11 6.89 9.42
C ALA A 43 -4.27 5.56 8.66
N ILE A 44 -4.95 5.59 7.50
CA ILE A 44 -5.14 4.42 6.65
C ILE A 44 -3.81 3.95 6.06
N ILE A 45 -2.93 4.88 5.66
CA ILE A 45 -1.61 4.55 5.11
C ILE A 45 -0.76 3.81 6.15
N GLU A 46 -0.74 4.29 7.39
CA GLU A 46 -0.01 3.63 8.49
C GLU A 46 -0.52 2.21 8.73
N GLU A 47 -1.84 2.01 8.70
CA GLU A 47 -2.45 0.69 8.83
C GLU A 47 -2.10 -0.23 7.66
N LEU A 48 -2.17 0.26 6.42
CA LEU A 48 -1.81 -0.51 5.22
C LEU A 48 -0.33 -0.93 5.24
N LEU A 49 0.56 -0.03 5.66
CA LEU A 49 1.98 -0.33 5.84
C LEU A 49 2.22 -1.35 6.95
N ALA A 50 1.44 -1.30 8.03
CA ALA A 50 1.52 -2.28 9.12
C ALA A 50 1.06 -3.68 8.68
N LEU A 51 0.11 -3.77 7.74
CA LEU A 51 -0.34 -5.06 7.18
C LEU A 51 0.75 -5.77 6.36
N LYS A 52 1.73 -5.03 5.82
CA LYS A 52 2.81 -5.58 4.99
C LYS A 52 2.30 -6.56 3.93
N ILE A 53 1.33 -6.09 3.13
CA ILE A 53 0.57 -6.93 2.19
C ILE A 53 1.49 -7.69 1.22
N TYR A 54 2.62 -7.09 0.84
CA TYR A 54 3.60 -7.69 -0.07
C TYR A 54 4.42 -8.82 0.56
N ASP A 55 4.45 -8.94 1.89
CA ASP A 55 5.12 -10.02 2.62
C ASP A 55 4.17 -11.21 2.90
N TRP A 56 2.90 -11.13 2.49
CA TRP A 56 1.92 -12.19 2.75
C TRP A 56 2.24 -13.48 1.97
N PRO A 57 1.93 -14.66 2.56
CA PRO A 57 1.93 -15.92 1.83
C PRO A 57 0.95 -15.89 0.66
N GLU A 58 1.24 -16.66 -0.40
CA GLU A 58 0.42 -16.70 -1.62
C GLU A 58 -1.03 -17.10 -1.34
N ASP A 59 -1.26 -18.04 -0.41
CA ASP A 59 -2.60 -18.47 0.00
C ASP A 59 -3.42 -17.33 0.60
N LYS A 60 -2.83 -16.57 1.52
CA LYS A 60 -3.45 -15.39 2.14
C LYS A 60 -3.75 -14.33 1.08
N PHE A 61 -2.79 -14.05 0.20
CA PHE A 61 -2.95 -13.08 -0.87
C PHE A 61 -4.09 -13.47 -1.82
N ASN A 62 -4.15 -14.74 -2.25
CA ASN A 62 -5.20 -15.22 -3.15
C ASN A 62 -6.59 -15.19 -2.51
N HIS A 63 -6.70 -15.51 -1.21
CA HIS A 63 -7.95 -15.43 -0.47
C HIS A 63 -8.45 -13.98 -0.34
N LEU A 64 -7.54 -13.04 -0.07
CA LEU A 64 -7.86 -11.64 0.17
C LEU A 64 -7.84 -10.76 -1.09
N LYS A 65 -7.43 -11.31 -2.25
CA LYS A 65 -7.34 -10.60 -3.54
C LYS A 65 -8.63 -9.87 -3.91
N LYS A 66 -9.80 -10.45 -3.60
CA LYS A 66 -11.10 -9.83 -3.84
C LYS A 66 -11.25 -8.49 -3.11
N TYR A 67 -10.75 -8.41 -1.88
CA TYR A 67 -10.78 -7.19 -1.06
C TYR A 67 -9.70 -6.20 -1.50
N LEU A 68 -8.51 -6.68 -1.90
CA LEU A 68 -7.43 -5.82 -2.44
C LEU A 68 -7.84 -5.08 -3.72
N CYS A 69 -8.69 -5.68 -4.54
CA CYS A 69 -9.23 -5.04 -5.75
C CYS A 69 -10.48 -4.18 -5.47
N ALA A 70 -11.02 -4.21 -4.25
CA ALA A 70 -12.14 -3.37 -3.86
C ALA A 70 -11.63 -1.99 -3.37
N ASN A 71 -12.51 -0.99 -3.38
CA ASN A 71 -12.22 0.33 -2.82
C ASN A 71 -12.58 0.41 -1.31
N ASP A 72 -12.62 -0.73 -0.63
CA ASP A 72 -13.06 -0.86 0.77
C ASP A 72 -11.91 -1.42 1.62
N ILE A 73 -11.23 -0.51 2.32
CA ILE A 73 -10.03 -0.81 3.11
C ILE A 73 -10.42 -1.39 4.47
N ASP A 74 -11.54 -0.96 5.04
CA ASP A 74 -12.05 -1.49 6.30
C ASP A 74 -12.40 -2.97 6.16
N ALA A 75 -13.06 -3.34 5.05
CA ALA A 75 -13.34 -4.74 4.74
C ALA A 75 -12.05 -5.57 4.58
N LEU A 76 -11.02 -5.02 3.90
CA LEU A 76 -9.73 -5.69 3.76
C LEU A 76 -9.06 -5.93 5.13
N LYS A 77 -9.09 -4.94 6.02
CA LYS A 77 -8.53 -5.05 7.38
C LYS A 77 -9.23 -6.14 8.17
N GLN A 78 -10.56 -6.14 8.17
CA GLN A 78 -11.35 -7.15 8.87
C GLN A 78 -11.07 -8.54 8.32
N ALA A 79 -11.05 -8.70 7.00
CA ALA A 79 -10.79 -9.98 6.35
C ALA A 79 -9.36 -10.49 6.66
N SER A 80 -8.36 -9.62 6.70
CA SER A 80 -7.01 -10.01 7.14
C SER A 80 -6.98 -10.48 8.58
N ALA A 81 -7.62 -9.75 9.50
CA ALA A 81 -7.65 -10.11 10.91
C ALA A 81 -8.39 -11.44 11.14
N LEU A 82 -9.49 -11.68 10.42
CA LEU A 82 -10.21 -12.96 10.48
C LEU A 82 -9.35 -14.12 9.97
N TYR A 83 -8.68 -13.95 8.81
CA TYR A 83 -7.79 -14.98 8.27
C TYR A 83 -6.64 -15.34 9.23
N ASP A 84 -6.06 -14.33 9.89
CA ASP A 84 -4.99 -14.54 10.86
C ASP A 84 -5.49 -15.28 12.12
N ASN A 85 -6.75 -15.05 12.53
CA ASN A 85 -7.37 -15.77 13.65
C ASN A 85 -7.78 -17.20 13.27
N ASP A 86 -8.32 -17.42 12.07
CA ASP A 86 -8.73 -18.76 11.59
C ASP A 86 -7.52 -19.71 11.46
N ILE A 87 -6.34 -19.20 11.09
CA ILE A 87 -5.11 -20.00 11.08
C ILE A 87 -4.67 -20.37 12.50
N LEU A 88 -4.89 -19.50 13.50
CA LEU A 88 -4.49 -19.75 14.89
C LEU A 88 -5.41 -20.73 15.62
N GLU A 89 -6.67 -20.89 15.19
CA GLU A 89 -7.60 -21.90 15.75
C GLU A 89 -7.50 -23.28 15.09
N ALA A 90 -6.68 -23.43 14.04
CA ALA A 90 -6.50 -24.68 13.31
C ALA A 90 -5.36 -25.59 13.85
N ASP A 91 -4.68 -25.18 14.93
CA ASP A 91 -3.61 -25.94 15.63
C ASP A 91 -4.07 -26.56 16.97
#